data_AF-A0A1Q5XJ14-F1
#
_entry.id   AF-A0A1Q5XJ14-F1
#
_cell.length_a   1.000
_cell.length_b   1.000
_cell.length_c   1.000
_cell.angle_alpha   90.00
_cell.angle_beta   90.00
_cell.angle_gamma   90.00
#
_symmetry.space_group_name_H-M   'P 1'
#
loop_
_entity.id
_entity.type
_entity.pdbx_description
1 polymer ?
#
loop_
_entity_poly.entity_id
_entity_poly.type
_entity_poly.pdbx_seq_one_letter_code
_entity_poly.pdbx_strand_id
1 'polypeptide(L)'
;MNKDDEVNRRFIKYMANLIHYNSINYDKRRRMKDSRFPLTLNNDENLESVLLTVHDSESVPPNLKDHITDHSLYQAYESLSAQQQQILSLAYVQALNDKEIARILGVSQQNVSKHRLKALTKLRSLLTEGG
;
A
#
# COMPACT_ATOMS: atom_id res chain seq x y z
N MET A 1 -8.84 -51.89 -53.22
CA MET A 1 -8.75 -51.02 -52.02
C MET A 1 -9.05 -49.61 -52.49
N ASN A 2 -10.08 -48.97 -51.93
CA ASN A 2 -10.66 -47.75 -52.52
C ASN A 2 -9.69 -46.57 -52.32
N LYS A 3 -9.46 -45.78 -53.36
CA LYS A 3 -8.47 -44.69 -53.37
C LYS A 3 -8.71 -43.67 -52.25
N ASP A 4 -9.98 -43.53 -51.85
CA ASP A 4 -10.44 -42.66 -50.77
C ASP A 4 -9.96 -43.11 -49.38
N ASP A 5 -9.80 -44.43 -49.16
CA ASP A 5 -9.31 -44.98 -47.90
C ASP A 5 -7.84 -44.63 -47.66
N GLU A 6 -7.05 -44.56 -48.74
CA GLU A 6 -5.64 -44.20 -48.66
C GLU A 6 -5.49 -42.70 -48.34
N VAL A 7 -6.29 -41.85 -48.98
CA VAL A 7 -6.33 -40.40 -48.71
C VAL A 7 -6.75 -40.14 -47.27
N ASN A 8 -7.79 -40.82 -46.79
CA ASN A 8 -8.28 -40.66 -45.41
C ASN A 8 -7.21 -41.09 -44.38
N ARG A 9 -6.52 -42.23 -44.61
CA ARG A 9 -5.41 -42.65 -43.74
C ARG A 9 -4.26 -41.64 -43.71
N ARG A 10 -3.90 -41.04 -44.85
CA ARG A 10 -2.87 -39.99 -44.92
C ARG A 10 -3.32 -38.72 -44.19
N PHE A 11 -4.59 -38.34 -44.31
CA PHE A 11 -5.16 -37.20 -43.61
C PHE A 11 -5.16 -37.39 -42.08
N ILE A 12 -5.62 -38.54 -41.59
CA ILE A 12 -5.60 -38.86 -40.15
C ILE A 12 -4.17 -38.86 -39.62
N LYS A 13 -3.22 -39.45 -40.36
CA LYS A 13 -1.80 -39.43 -39.98
C LYS A 13 -1.24 -38.00 -39.92
N TYR A 14 -1.60 -37.16 -40.88
CA TYR A 14 -1.19 -35.76 -40.88
C TYR A 14 -1.77 -34.99 -39.69
N MET A 15 -3.06 -35.16 -39.39
CA MET A 15 -3.71 -34.52 -38.25
C MET A 15 -3.12 -34.98 -36.92
N ALA A 16 -2.83 -36.27 -36.76
CA ALA A 16 -2.16 -36.81 -35.57
C ALA A 16 -0.77 -36.18 -35.37
N ASN A 17 0.03 -36.08 -36.43
CA ASN A 17 1.34 -35.43 -36.38
C ASN A 17 1.23 -33.94 -36.06
N LEU A 18 0.27 -33.25 -36.67
CA LEU A 18 0.04 -31.81 -36.43
C LEU A 18 -0.30 -31.55 -34.96
N ILE A 19 -1.24 -32.32 -34.39
CA ILE A 19 -1.62 -32.22 -32.97
C ILE A 19 -0.40 -32.49 -32.08
N HIS A 20 0.37 -33.54 -32.40
CA HIS A 20 1.56 -33.91 -31.63
C HIS A 20 2.61 -32.78 -31.60
N TYR A 21 3.01 -32.28 -32.77
CA TYR A 21 4.02 -31.22 -32.85
C TYR A 21 3.51 -29.89 -32.33
N ASN A 22 2.23 -29.57 -32.52
CA ASN A 22 1.63 -28.36 -31.96
C ASN A 22 1.64 -28.39 -30.43
N SER A 23 1.27 -29.52 -29.82
CA SER A 23 1.31 -29.72 -28.36
C SER A 23 2.73 -29.54 -27.80
N ILE A 24 3.75 -30.12 -28.45
CA ILE A 24 5.15 -29.93 -28.08
C ILE A 24 5.55 -28.45 -28.14
N ASN A 25 5.18 -27.76 -29.22
CA ASN A 25 5.52 -26.35 -29.41
C ASN A 25 4.81 -25.43 -28.40
N TYR A 26 3.55 -25.74 -28.06
CA TYR A 26 2.82 -25.05 -27.02
C TYR A 26 3.51 -25.20 -25.66
N ASP A 27 3.88 -26.42 -25.28
CA ASP A 27 4.55 -26.70 -24.00
C ASP A 27 5.91 -25.99 -23.91
N LYS A 28 6.69 -25.97 -25.02
CA LYS A 28 7.94 -25.18 -25.11
C LYS A 28 7.69 -23.69 -24.88
N ARG A 29 6.68 -23.10 -25.53
CA ARG A 29 6.32 -21.68 -25.36
C ARG A 29 5.89 -21.39 -23.92
N ARG A 30 5.11 -22.28 -23.31
CA ARG A 30 4.67 -22.17 -21.91
C ARG A 30 5.87 -22.18 -20.96
N ARG A 31 6.76 -23.17 -21.08
CA ARG A 31 7.97 -23.28 -20.24
C ARG A 31 8.87 -22.05 -20.37
N MET A 32 9.02 -21.50 -21.57
CA MET A 32 9.81 -20.27 -21.78
C MET A 32 9.20 -19.06 -21.08
N LYS A 33 7.86 -18.93 -21.10
CA LYS A 33 7.15 -17.87 -20.36
C LYS A 33 7.32 -18.06 -18.85
N ASP A 34 7.08 -19.27 -18.35
CA ASP A 34 7.16 -19.59 -16.92
C ASP A 34 8.60 -19.44 -16.39
N SER A 35 9.62 -19.73 -17.21
CA SER A 35 11.03 -19.49 -16.86
C SER A 35 11.41 -18.01 -16.87
N ARG A 36 10.82 -17.19 -17.76
CA ARG A 36 11.08 -15.74 -17.80
C ARG A 36 10.36 -14.99 -16.69
N PHE A 37 9.18 -15.47 -16.31
CA PHE A 37 8.31 -14.87 -15.31
C PHE A 37 7.93 -15.92 -14.26
N PRO A 38 8.89 -16.43 -13.48
CA PRO A 38 8.59 -17.40 -12.44
C PRO A 38 7.66 -16.74 -11.41
N LEU A 39 6.51 -17.34 -11.15
CA LEU A 39 5.55 -16.90 -10.12
C LEU A 39 6.03 -17.31 -8.73
N THR A 40 7.31 -17.11 -8.45
CA THR A 40 7.94 -17.40 -7.17
C THR A 40 8.04 -16.12 -6.37
N LEU A 41 7.27 -16.05 -5.28
CA LEU A 41 7.31 -14.95 -4.31
C LEU A 41 8.48 -15.14 -3.32
N ASN A 42 9.65 -15.55 -3.79
CA ASN A 42 10.81 -15.87 -2.94
C ASN A 42 11.96 -14.85 -3.09
N ASN A 43 11.73 -13.75 -3.80
CA ASN A 43 12.75 -12.72 -3.98
C ASN A 43 12.44 -11.54 -3.05
N ASP A 44 12.89 -11.63 -1.80
CA ASP A 44 12.87 -10.52 -0.84
C ASP A 44 13.61 -9.29 -1.39
N GLU A 45 14.57 -9.47 -2.30
CA GLU A 45 15.32 -8.38 -2.92
C GLU A 45 14.50 -7.54 -3.91
N ASN A 46 13.34 -8.02 -4.38
CA ASN A 46 12.51 -7.30 -5.34
C ASN A 46 11.09 -7.00 -4.84
N LEU A 47 10.86 -7.17 -3.54
CA LEU A 47 9.61 -6.82 -2.89
C LEU A 47 9.33 -5.31 -3.03
N GLU A 48 10.38 -4.48 -2.99
CA GLU A 48 10.30 -3.04 -3.21
C GLU A 48 9.77 -2.67 -4.60
N SER A 49 10.24 -3.30 -5.68
CA SER A 49 9.81 -2.90 -7.03
C SER A 49 8.34 -3.23 -7.31
N VAL A 50 7.82 -4.28 -6.66
CA VAL A 50 6.40 -4.69 -6.78
C VAL A 50 5.53 -3.81 -5.88
N LEU A 51 5.99 -3.46 -4.66
CA LEU A 51 5.30 -2.48 -3.81
C LEU A 51 5.23 -1.10 -4.46
N LEU A 52 6.29 -0.66 -5.16
CA LEU A 52 6.35 0.67 -5.78
C LEU A 52 5.28 0.87 -6.87
N THR A 53 4.84 -0.21 -7.53
CA THR A 53 3.80 -0.16 -8.58
C THR A 53 2.37 -0.24 -8.05
N VAL A 54 2.17 -0.61 -6.79
CA VAL A 54 0.84 -0.77 -6.17
C VAL A 54 0.55 0.28 -5.10
N HIS A 55 1.57 0.97 -4.59
CA HIS A 55 1.34 2.12 -3.73
C HIS A 55 0.89 3.34 -4.54
N ASP A 56 -0.41 3.39 -4.80
CA ASP A 56 -1.13 4.66 -4.78
C ASP A 56 -1.16 5.11 -3.31
N SER A 57 0.01 5.48 -2.78
CA SER A 57 0.08 6.13 -1.49
C SER A 57 -0.54 7.49 -1.71
N GLU A 58 -1.86 7.58 -1.55
CA GLU A 58 -2.51 8.86 -1.35
C GLU A 58 -1.66 9.62 -0.34
N SER A 59 -1.15 10.77 -0.77
CA SER A 59 -0.26 11.59 0.04
C SER A 59 -0.98 11.92 1.34
N VAL A 60 -0.70 11.17 2.41
CA VAL A 60 -1.33 11.35 3.72
C VAL A 60 -1.10 12.80 4.13
N PRO A 61 -2.17 13.62 4.25
CA PRO A 61 -2.01 15.01 4.63
C PRO A 61 -1.22 15.12 5.93
N PRO A 62 -0.17 15.94 6.01
CA PRO A 62 0.74 15.92 7.15
C PRO A 62 0.12 16.55 8.42
N ASN A 63 -0.96 17.32 8.29
CA ASN A 63 -1.58 18.00 9.42
C ASN A 63 -2.76 17.20 9.96
N LEU A 64 -2.87 17.11 11.29
CA LEU A 64 -3.97 16.39 11.93
C LEU A 64 -5.34 16.97 11.57
N LYS A 65 -5.44 18.29 11.36
CA LYS A 65 -6.70 18.96 11.00
C LYS A 65 -7.38 18.39 9.75
N ASP A 66 -6.57 17.92 8.79
CA ASP A 66 -7.05 17.41 7.50
C ASP A 66 -7.65 15.99 7.64
N HIS A 67 -7.46 15.35 8.80
CA HIS A 67 -8.02 14.04 9.16
C HIS A 67 -9.22 14.12 10.10
N ILE A 68 -9.61 15.33 10.54
CA ILE A 68 -10.74 15.51 11.46
C ILE A 68 -12.02 15.67 10.65
N THR A 69 -12.91 14.68 10.75
CA THR A 69 -14.23 14.71 10.09
C THR A 69 -15.33 15.31 10.97
N ASP A 70 -15.17 15.26 12.30
CA ASP A 70 -16.13 15.79 13.25
C ASP A 70 -15.98 17.32 13.38
N HIS A 71 -17.09 18.04 13.15
CA HIS A 71 -17.09 19.51 13.15
C HIS A 71 -16.78 20.10 14.53
N SER A 72 -17.30 19.51 15.62
CA SER A 72 -17.07 20.01 16.98
C SER A 72 -15.60 19.83 17.40
N LEU A 73 -15.00 18.69 17.04
CA LEU A 73 -13.59 18.41 17.24
C LEU A 73 -12.71 19.33 16.39
N TYR A 74 -13.11 19.62 15.16
CA TYR A 74 -12.37 20.53 14.28
C TYR A 74 -12.31 21.95 14.87
N GLN A 75 -13.45 22.48 15.34
CA GLN A 75 -13.50 23.78 16.00
C GLN A 75 -12.66 23.82 17.29
N ALA A 76 -12.72 22.75 18.09
CA ALA A 76 -11.90 22.62 19.28
C ALA A 76 -10.41 22.60 18.94
N TYR A 77 -10.02 21.92 17.85
CA TYR A 77 -8.66 21.85 17.34
C TYR A 77 -8.16 23.21 16.84
N GLU A 78 -8.97 23.98 16.12
CA GLU A 78 -8.59 25.34 15.69
C GLU A 78 -8.32 26.28 16.87
N SER A 79 -8.92 26.05 18.03
CA SER A 79 -8.66 26.85 19.24
C SER A 79 -7.29 26.58 19.90
N LEU A 80 -6.57 25.54 19.49
CA LEU A 80 -5.25 25.18 20.03
C LEU A 80 -4.17 26.14 19.50
N SER A 81 -3.06 26.27 20.24
CA SER A 81 -1.92 27.04 19.73
C SER A 81 -1.22 26.30 18.58
N ALA A 82 -0.55 27.04 17.69
CA ALA A 82 0.21 26.45 16.58
C ALA A 82 1.22 25.38 17.04
N GLN A 83 1.90 25.59 18.17
CA GLN A 83 2.80 24.59 18.77
C GLN A 83 2.06 23.32 19.19
N GLN A 84 0.87 23.44 19.78
CA GLN A 84 0.06 22.28 20.19
C GLN A 84 -0.43 21.49 18.97
N GLN A 85 -0.92 22.19 17.94
CA GLN A 85 -1.37 21.58 16.69
C GLN A 85 -0.24 20.83 15.98
N GLN A 86 0.96 21.42 15.94
CA GLN A 86 2.14 20.78 15.37
C GLN A 86 2.55 19.53 16.15
N ILE A 87 2.60 19.60 17.48
CA ILE A 87 2.92 18.44 18.33
C ILE A 87 1.91 17.31 18.13
N LEU A 88 0.62 17.62 18.02
CA LEU A 88 -0.42 16.63 17.77
C LEU A 88 -0.28 15.99 16.38
N SER A 89 0.05 16.78 15.35
CA SER A 89 0.26 16.25 13.99
C SER A 89 1.46 15.30 13.94
N LEU A 90 2.59 15.68 14.57
CA LEU A 90 3.76 14.80 14.67
C LEU A 90 3.48 13.51 15.46
N ALA A 91 2.70 13.61 16.54
CA ALA A 91 2.41 12.46 17.39
C ALA A 91 1.41 11.48 16.75
N TYR A 92 0.34 11.99 16.14
CA TYR A 92 -0.80 11.16 15.71
C TYR A 92 -0.85 10.89 14.20
N VAL A 93 -0.32 11.77 13.35
CA VAL A 93 -0.23 11.54 11.90
C VAL A 93 1.07 10.83 11.57
N GLN A 94 2.19 11.29 12.13
CA GLN A 94 3.52 10.75 11.84
C GLN A 94 3.99 9.68 12.86
N ALA A 95 3.14 9.34 13.84
CA ALA A 95 3.38 8.31 14.85
C ALA A 95 4.71 8.46 15.64
N LEU A 96 5.21 9.69 15.80
CA LEU A 96 6.47 9.96 16.48
C LEU A 96 6.33 9.95 18.01
N ASN A 97 7.37 9.52 18.69
CA ASN A 97 7.42 9.57 20.15
C ASN A 97 7.85 10.96 20.67
N ASP A 98 7.62 11.22 21.96
CA ASP A 98 7.94 12.52 22.58
C ASP A 98 9.42 12.92 22.47
N LYS A 99 10.33 11.93 22.40
CA LYS A 99 11.77 12.18 22.27
C LYS A 99 12.14 12.63 20.86
N GLU A 100 11.55 12.01 19.85
CA GLU A 100 11.71 12.37 18.44
C GLU A 100 11.13 13.75 18.17
N ILE A 101 9.91 14.01 18.66
CA ILE A 101 9.25 15.32 18.54
C ILE A 101 10.10 16.40 19.23
N ALA A 102 10.62 16.13 20.43
CA ALA A 102 11.51 17.04 21.14
C ALA A 102 12.78 17.38 20.34
N ARG A 103 13.38 16.37 19.70
CA ARG A 103 14.55 16.56 18.83
C ARG A 103 14.22 17.41 17.61
N ILE A 104 13.07 17.17 16.96
CA ILE A 104 12.62 17.93 15.78
C ILE A 104 12.35 19.40 16.15
N LEU A 105 11.71 19.64 17.28
CA LEU A 105 11.32 20.98 17.72
C LEU A 105 12.42 21.73 18.49
N GLY A 106 13.55 21.08 18.79
CA GLY A 106 14.64 21.68 19.57
C GLY A 106 14.26 22.00 21.03
N VAL A 107 13.31 21.26 21.61
CA VAL A 107 12.82 21.46 22.99
C VAL A 107 13.04 20.20 23.85
N SER A 108 12.77 20.28 25.15
CA SER A 108 12.86 19.09 26.02
C SER A 108 11.67 18.15 25.84
N GLN A 109 11.88 16.84 26.03
CA GLN A 109 10.82 15.82 26.02
C GLN A 109 9.67 16.16 26.98
N GLN A 110 10.02 16.67 28.16
CA GLN A 110 9.05 17.10 29.18
C GLN A 110 8.17 18.25 28.67
N ASN A 111 8.73 19.15 27.85
CA ASN A 111 7.98 20.25 27.28
C ASN A 111 6.94 19.76 26.27
N VAL A 112 7.28 18.84 25.36
CA VAL A 112 6.30 18.31 24.40
C VAL A 112 5.24 17.47 25.10
N SER A 113 5.62 16.67 26.11
CA SER A 113 4.66 15.91 26.91
C SER A 113 3.65 16.83 27.61
N LYS A 114 4.11 17.93 28.22
CA LYS A 114 3.24 18.95 28.82
C LYS A 114 2.32 19.60 27.79
N HIS A 115 2.84 19.98 26.62
CA HIS A 115 2.04 20.60 25.56
C HIS A 115 0.99 19.65 25.00
N ARG A 116 1.36 18.38 24.75
CA ARG A 116 0.44 17.34 24.27
C ARG A 116 -0.67 17.11 25.29
N LEU A 117 -0.33 16.92 26.57
CA LEU A 117 -1.33 16.69 27.61
C LEU A 117 -2.28 17.89 27.73
N LYS A 118 -1.77 19.12 27.76
CA LYS A 118 -2.59 20.34 27.78
C LYS A 118 -3.52 20.44 26.57
N ALA A 119 -3.03 20.11 25.38
CA ALA A 119 -3.83 20.13 24.16
C ALA A 119 -4.97 19.11 24.24
N LEU A 120 -4.69 17.87 24.66
CA LEU A 120 -5.70 16.83 24.83
C LEU A 120 -6.73 17.17 25.91
N THR A 121 -6.29 17.74 27.04
CA THR A 121 -7.22 18.20 28.08
C THR A 121 -8.15 19.29 27.56
N LYS A 122 -7.63 20.24 26.77
CA LYS A 122 -8.44 21.31 26.17
C LYS A 122 -9.42 20.79 25.10
N LEU A 123 -8.98 19.85 24.26
CA LEU A 123 -9.88 19.19 23.31
C LEU A 123 -11.00 18.45 24.04
N ARG A 124 -10.67 17.71 25.10
CA ARG A 124 -11.65 16.99 25.90
C ARG A 124 -12.65 17.93 26.59
N SER A 125 -12.20 19.02 27.20
CA SER A 125 -13.09 19.95 27.89
C SER A 125 -14.10 20.58 26.93
N LEU A 126 -13.63 21.00 25.74
CA LEU A 126 -14.48 21.62 24.72
C LEU A 126 -15.55 20.65 24.18
N LEU A 127 -15.22 19.37 24.05
CA LEU A 127 -16.19 18.34 23.63
C LEU A 127 -17.21 18.00 24.73
N THR A 128 -16.83 18.11 26.00
CA THR A 128 -17.74 17.83 27.13
C THR A 128 -18.59 19.03 27.55
N GLU A 129 -18.12 20.25 27.33
CA GLU A 129 -18.84 21.49 27.66
C GLU A 129 -19.73 21.98 26.50
N GLY A 130 -19.49 21.50 25.27
CA GLY A 130 -20.30 21.79 24.08
C GLY A 130 -21.39 20.75 23.77
N GLY A 131 -21.69 19.85 24.71
CA GLY A 131 -22.74 18.82 24.61
C GLY A 131 -24.01 19.19 25.36
#